data_AF-A0A1I5K9I6-F1
#
_entry.id   AF-A0A1I5K9I6-F1
#
_cell.length_a   1.000
_cell.length_b   1.000
_cell.length_c   1.000
_cell.angle_alpha   90.00
_cell.angle_beta   90.00
_cell.angle_gamma   90.00
#
_symmetry.space_group_name_H-M   'P 1'
#
loop_
_entity.id
_entity.type
_entity.pdbx_description
1 polymer ?
#
loop_
_entity_poly.entity_id
_entity_poly.type
_entity_poly.pdbx_seq_one_letter_code
_entity_poly.pdbx_strand_id
1 'polypeptide(L)'
;MTMLNHLSAFADRALQAAMPASPRYAVSLIDRRTGKPHRISGIPLRLITCDPFETARDLMRHRDPARWDTAIHRLDRKGAIQ
;
A
#
# COMPACT_ATOMS: atom_id res chain seq x y z
N MET A 1 -8.34 22.30 35.72
CA MET A 1 -9.28 21.24 35.28
C MET A 1 -8.82 20.77 33.89
N THR A 2 -7.68 20.07 33.83
CA THR A 2 -6.94 19.83 32.57
C THR A 2 -6.17 18.50 32.57
N MET A 3 -5.98 17.85 33.72
CA MET A 3 -5.22 16.59 33.84
C MET A 3 -5.99 15.34 33.40
N LEU A 4 -7.32 15.33 33.53
CA LEU A 4 -8.16 14.18 33.17
C LEU A 4 -8.21 13.91 31.65
N ASN A 5 -8.06 14.93 30.81
CA ASN A 5 -8.11 14.79 29.35
C ASN A 5 -6.83 14.19 28.74
N HIS A 6 -5.69 14.32 29.44
CA HIS A 6 -4.41 13.78 28.94
C HIS A 6 -4.27 12.28 29.17
N LEU A 7 -4.85 11.75 30.24
CA LEU A 7 -4.83 10.32 30.55
C LEU A 7 -5.70 9.51 29.58
N SER A 8 -6.88 10.00 29.23
CA SER A 8 -7.75 9.39 28.22
C SER A 8 -7.10 9.44 26.83
N ALA A 9 -6.53 10.58 26.43
CA ALA A 9 -5.80 10.68 25.17
C ALA A 9 -4.57 9.75 25.09
N PHE A 10 -3.87 9.53 26.21
CA PHE A 10 -2.78 8.57 26.30
C PHE A 10 -3.27 7.12 26.19
N ALA A 11 -4.34 6.76 26.90
CA ALA A 11 -4.95 5.44 26.82
C ALA A 11 -5.41 5.10 25.40
N ASP A 12 -6.05 6.05 24.69
CA ASP A 12 -6.46 5.86 23.30
C ASP A 12 -5.27 5.63 22.36
N ARG A 13 -4.17 6.38 22.52
CA ARG A 13 -2.96 6.16 21.72
C ARG A 13 -2.28 4.82 22.04
N ALA A 14 -2.26 4.42 23.31
CA ALA A 14 -1.72 3.13 23.72
C ALA A 14 -2.54 1.96 23.12
N LEU A 15 -3.87 2.07 23.13
CA LEU A 15 -4.77 1.11 22.51
C LEU A 15 -4.57 1.04 20.98
N GLN A 16 -4.50 2.19 20.30
CA GLN A 16 -4.22 2.25 18.86
C GLN A 16 -2.84 1.70 18.49
N ALA A 17 -1.82 1.94 19.33
CA ALA A 17 -0.48 1.40 19.10
C ALA A 17 -0.40 -0.12 19.31
N ALA A 18 -1.26 -0.66 20.18
CA ALA A 18 -1.37 -2.09 20.47
C ALA A 18 -2.20 -2.84 19.42
N MET A 19 -3.09 -2.16 18.68
CA MET A 19 -3.84 -2.77 17.59
C MET A 19 -2.89 -3.20 16.45
N PRO A 20 -2.99 -4.46 15.97
CA PRO A 20 -2.20 -4.89 14.84
C PRO A 20 -2.60 -4.05 13.62
N ALA A 21 -1.62 -3.31 13.09
CA ALA A 21 -1.83 -2.51 11.88
C ALA A 21 -2.20 -3.43 10.71
N SER A 22 -3.20 -3.04 9.93
CA SER A 22 -3.58 -3.78 8.71
C SER A 22 -2.37 -3.97 7.81
N PRO A 23 -2.19 -5.16 7.21
CA PRO A 23 -1.09 -5.39 6.29
C PRO A 23 -1.20 -4.43 5.11
N ARG A 24 -0.09 -3.79 4.79
CA ARG A 24 0.01 -2.89 3.63
C ARG A 24 0.71 -3.61 2.50
N TYR A 25 0.32 -3.26 1.29
CA TYR A 25 0.87 -3.82 0.06
C TYR A 25 1.27 -2.70 -0.88
N ALA A 26 2.39 -2.91 -1.58
CA ALA A 26 2.74 -2.15 -2.76
C ALA A 26 2.21 -2.88 -3.99
N VAL A 27 1.41 -2.17 -4.80
CA VAL A 27 0.93 -2.64 -6.10
C VAL A 27 1.54 -1.78 -7.19
N SER A 28 2.21 -2.41 -8.15
CA SER A 28 2.83 -1.75 -9.29
C SER A 28 2.36 -2.41 -10.57
N LEU A 29 2.19 -1.60 -11.62
CA LEU A 29 1.93 -2.12 -12.95
C LEU A 29 3.26 -2.45 -13.64
N ILE A 30 3.37 -3.64 -14.22
CA ILE A 30 4.59 -4.16 -14.86
C ILE A 30 4.32 -4.40 -16.34
N ASP A 31 5.25 -3.97 -17.20
CA ASP A 31 5.25 -4.32 -18.62
C ASP A 31 5.76 -5.76 -18.76
N ARG A 32 4.93 -6.69 -19.23
CA ARG A 32 5.25 -8.12 -19.36
C ARG A 32 6.39 -8.40 -20.32
N ARG A 33 6.62 -7.51 -21.30
CA ARG A 33 7.65 -7.68 -22.32
C ARG A 33 9.03 -7.31 -21.82
N THR A 34 9.10 -6.38 -20.85
CA THR A 34 10.37 -5.84 -20.33
C THR A 34 10.62 -6.17 -18.86
N GLY A 35 9.61 -6.63 -18.13
CA GLY A 35 9.64 -6.80 -16.68
C GLY A 35 9.74 -5.49 -15.88
N LYS A 36 9.70 -4.33 -16.55
CA LYS A 36 9.89 -3.03 -15.91
C LYS A 36 8.57 -2.46 -15.40
N PRO A 37 8.59 -1.73 -14.26
CA PRO A 37 7.41 -1.05 -13.78
C PRO A 37 7.03 0.10 -14.72
N HIS A 38 5.72 0.33 -14.85
CA HIS A 38 5.17 1.50 -15.49
C HIS A 38 5.66 2.76 -14.78
N ARG A 39 6.07 3.76 -15.57
CA ARG A 39 6.59 5.03 -15.08
C ARG A 39 5.72 6.17 -15.54
N ILE A 40 5.50 7.14 -14.66
CA ILE A 40 4.89 8.44 -14.98
C ILE A 40 5.97 9.48 -14.77
N SER A 41 6.26 10.27 -15.81
CA SER A 41 7.35 11.26 -15.78
C SER A 41 8.70 10.69 -15.31
N GLY A 42 9.01 9.45 -15.69
CA GLY A 42 10.25 8.74 -15.32
C GLY A 42 10.23 8.06 -13.94
N ILE A 43 9.21 8.31 -13.13
CA ILE A 43 9.10 7.76 -11.76
C ILE A 43 8.23 6.49 -11.78
N PRO A 44 8.70 5.35 -11.23
CA PRO A 44 7.89 4.14 -11.12
C PRO A 44 6.61 4.38 -10.32
N LEU A 45 5.47 4.01 -10.91
CA LEU A 45 4.19 4.07 -10.21
C LEU A 45 4.08 2.90 -9.22
N ARG A 46 3.82 3.23 -7.96
CA ARG A 46 3.54 2.28 -6.88
C ARG A 46 2.41 2.81 -6.03
N LEU A 47 1.34 2.04 -5.93
CA LEU A 47 0.21 2.32 -5.03
C LEU A 47 0.40 1.55 -3.74
N ILE A 48 0.15 2.21 -2.60
CA ILE A 48 0.13 1.56 -1.28
C ILE A 48 -1.32 1.37 -0.88
N THR A 49 -1.70 0.14 -0.53
CA THR A 49 -3.09 -0.24 -0.25
C THR A 49 -3.18 -1.34 0.80
N CYS A 50 -4.33 -1.47 1.45
CA CYS A 50 -4.69 -2.63 2.27
C CYS A 50 -5.42 -3.71 1.44
N ASP A 51 -5.91 -3.35 0.24
CA ASP A 51 -6.75 -4.18 -0.63
C ASP A 51 -6.06 -4.41 -1.98
N PRO A 52 -5.00 -5.25 -2.02
CA PRO A 52 -4.10 -5.33 -3.17
C PRO A 52 -4.77 -5.86 -4.44
N PHE A 53 -5.71 -6.79 -4.32
CA PHE A 53 -6.39 -7.40 -5.47
C PHE A 53 -7.40 -6.47 -6.12
N GLU A 54 -8.13 -5.68 -5.33
CA GLU A 54 -9.02 -4.65 -5.86
C GLU A 54 -8.21 -3.56 -6.56
N THR A 55 -7.13 -3.09 -5.92
CA THR A 55 -6.22 -2.10 -6.52
C THR A 55 -5.57 -2.62 -7.81
N ALA A 56 -5.19 -3.91 -7.85
CA ALA A 56 -4.66 -4.54 -9.06
C ALA A 56 -5.69 -4.60 -10.18
N ARG A 57 -6.94 -4.96 -9.87
CA ARG A 57 -8.06 -4.95 -10.83
C ARG A 57 -8.27 -3.56 -11.41
N ASP A 58 -8.27 -2.53 -10.57
CA ASP A 58 -8.47 -1.15 -10.98
C ASP A 58 -7.28 -0.63 -11.82
N LEU A 59 -6.04 -0.99 -11.46
CA LEU A 59 -4.86 -0.66 -12.26
C LEU A 59 -4.88 -1.31 -13.66
N MET A 60 -5.41 -2.52 -13.76
CA MET A 60 -5.56 -3.27 -15.02
C MET A 60 -6.80 -2.86 -15.82
N ARG A 61 -7.70 -2.05 -15.24
CA ARG A 61 -8.92 -1.61 -15.92
C ARG A 61 -8.56 -0.85 -17.20
N HIS A 62 -9.16 -1.25 -18.31
CA HIS A 62 -8.91 -0.68 -19.64
C HIS A 62 -7.47 -0.85 -20.14
N ARG A 63 -6.70 -1.82 -19.60
CA ARG A 63 -5.37 -2.17 -20.08
C ARG A 63 -5.35 -3.53 -20.76
N ASP A 64 -4.44 -3.69 -21.71
CA ASP A 64 -4.19 -4.94 -22.41
C ASP A 64 -3.41 -5.94 -21.51
N PRO A 65 -3.98 -7.11 -21.16
CA PRO A 65 -3.31 -8.13 -20.35
C PRO A 65 -2.14 -8.85 -21.06
N ALA A 66 -2.04 -8.77 -22.39
CA ALA A 66 -0.88 -9.29 -23.11
C ALA A 66 0.36 -8.43 -22.89
N ARG A 67 0.17 -7.13 -22.63
CA ARG A 67 1.24 -6.16 -22.38
C ARG A 67 1.47 -5.87 -20.91
N TRP A 68 0.42 -5.76 -20.12
CA TRP A 68 0.48 -5.31 -18.73
C TRP A 68 0.12 -6.41 -17.75
N ASP A 69 0.75 -6.37 -16.60
CA ASP A 69 0.44 -7.20 -15.44
C ASP A 69 0.64 -6.37 -14.15
N THR A 70 0.32 -6.94 -13.00
CA THR A 70 0.49 -6.30 -11.68
C THR A 70 1.42 -7.10 -10.79
N ALA A 71 2.37 -6.41 -10.15
CA ALA A 71 3.18 -6.96 -9.08
C ALA A 71 2.63 -6.49 -7.73
N ILE A 72 2.40 -7.45 -6.83
CA ILE A 72 1.91 -7.21 -5.47
C ILE A 72 3.01 -7.64 -4.50
N HIS A 73 3.45 -6.73 -3.65
CA HIS A 73 4.44 -6.99 -2.61
C HIS A 73 3.91 -6.57 -1.25
N ARG A 74 4.01 -7.45 -0.25
CA ARG A 74 3.69 -7.09 1.13
C ARG A 74 4.74 -6.10 1.65
N LEU A 75 4.29 -5.13 2.44
CA LEU A 75 5.15 -4.13 3.06
C LEU A 75 5.28 -4.38 4.56
N ASP A 76 6.46 -4.08 5.07
CA ASP A 76 6.72 -4.02 6.50
C ASP A 76 6.17 -2.74 7.14
N ARG A 77 6.41 -2.57 8.45
CA ARG A 77 5.96 -1.39 9.20
C ARG A 77 6.64 -0.10 8.71
N LYS A 78 7.83 -0.17 8.12
CA LYS A 78 8.57 0.98 7.57
C LYS A 78 8.23 1.28 6.10
N GLY A 79 7.50 0.39 5.42
CA GLY A 79 7.16 0.51 4.00
C GLY A 79 8.17 -0.16 3.06
N ALA A 80 9.10 -0.96 3.58
CA ALA A 80 9.99 -1.80 2.79
C ALA A 80 9.24 -3.07 2.34
N ILE A 81 9.62 -3.61 1.17
CA ILE A 81 9.09 -4.89 0.70
C ILE A 81 9.60 -6.00 1.62
N GLN A 82 8.68 -6.87 2.05
CA GLN A 82 8.99 -8.11 2.77
C GLN A 82 9.33 -9.25 1.82
#